data_AF-A0A240EEW6-F1
#
_entry.id   AF-A0A240EEW6-F1
#
_cell.length_a   1.000
_cell.length_b   1.000
_cell.length_c   1.000
_cell.angle_alpha   90.00
_cell.angle_beta   90.00
_cell.angle_gamma   90.00
#
_symmetry.space_group_name_H-M   'P 1'
#
loop_
_entity.id
_entity.type
_entity.pdbx_description
1 polymer ?
#
loop_
_entity_poly.entity_id
_entity_poly.type
_entity_poly.pdbx_seq_one_letter_code
_entity_poly.pdbx_strand_id
1 'polypeptide(L)'
;MYQREKRKFVSAIIGKYKELKRPVGKSRYSQEYRRLRDYAELLFIKTGKMRISLLQEQDLLKALLTTEMLPEHKPQFEYVVALARCWLTREKAQPFYGEFQCYCGGSYSANANGYHCSKCGYKGYADQHGFPISMPGNAQTCYLRRQYHKEIDGICSCGANTEEAYQMVAFEMKLPLPMLHAGLITSPAMLREMVNAAKAVKKQLMLARAS
;
A
#
# COMPACT_ATOMS: atom_id res chain seq x y z
N MET A 1 -12.11 4.38 -21.74
CA MET A 1 -13.27 3.91 -20.93
C MET A 1 -12.84 3.30 -19.60
N TYR A 2 -11.95 2.29 -19.59
CA TYR A 2 -11.51 1.57 -18.37
C TYR A 2 -10.92 2.47 -17.27
N GLN A 3 -10.07 3.44 -17.63
CA GLN A 3 -9.52 4.39 -16.65
C GLN A 3 -10.59 5.27 -15.97
N ARG A 4 -11.66 5.63 -16.69
CA ARG A 4 -12.75 6.45 -16.13
C ARG A 4 -13.52 5.66 -15.07
N GLU A 5 -13.81 4.40 -15.35
CA GLU A 5 -14.48 3.48 -14.41
C GLU A 5 -13.59 3.22 -13.20
N LYS A 6 -12.29 2.92 -13.39
CA LYS A 6 -11.35 2.81 -12.27
C LYS A 6 -11.35 4.05 -11.36
N ARG A 7 -11.29 5.26 -11.94
CA ARG A 7 -11.31 6.54 -11.18
C ARG A 7 -12.63 6.74 -10.43
N LYS A 8 -13.77 6.40 -11.02
CA LYS A 8 -15.07 6.45 -10.36
C LYS A 8 -15.13 5.49 -9.17
N PHE A 9 -14.57 4.28 -9.31
CA PHE A 9 -14.59 3.26 -8.27
C PHE A 9 -13.79 3.74 -7.07
N VAL A 10 -12.54 4.16 -7.32
CA VAL A 10 -11.68 4.80 -6.32
C VAL A 10 -12.40 5.95 -5.62
N SER A 11 -13.06 6.82 -6.37
CA SER A 11 -13.79 7.96 -5.81
C SER A 11 -14.94 7.53 -4.90
N ALA A 12 -15.64 6.45 -5.25
CA ALA A 12 -16.71 5.88 -4.42
C ALA A 12 -16.17 5.29 -3.10
N ILE A 13 -15.05 4.57 -3.15
CA ILE A 13 -14.40 4.00 -1.95
C ILE A 13 -13.90 5.12 -1.03
N ILE A 14 -13.22 6.11 -1.58
CA ILE A 14 -12.78 7.29 -0.83
C ILE A 14 -13.99 8.04 -0.26
N GLY A 15 -15.09 8.14 -1.02
CA GLY A 15 -16.36 8.71 -0.57
C GLY A 15 -16.90 7.99 0.67
N LYS A 16 -16.96 6.66 0.64
CA LYS A 16 -17.36 5.85 1.81
C LYS A 16 -16.45 6.04 3.00
N TYR A 17 -15.15 6.11 2.76
CA TYR A 17 -14.20 6.37 3.82
C TYR A 17 -14.40 7.74 4.48
N LYS A 18 -14.71 8.77 3.69
CA LYS A 18 -14.97 10.14 4.19
C LYS A 18 -16.22 10.24 5.07
N GLU A 19 -17.17 9.31 4.98
CA GLU A 19 -18.34 9.26 5.87
C GLU A 19 -17.95 9.11 7.35
N LEU A 20 -16.73 8.63 7.65
CA LEU A 20 -16.20 8.51 9.01
C LEU A 20 -15.89 9.86 9.67
N LYS A 21 -15.92 10.98 8.93
CA LYS A 21 -15.75 12.37 9.42
C LYS A 21 -14.53 12.59 10.34
N ARG A 22 -13.44 11.86 10.12
CA ARG A 22 -12.22 12.02 10.92
C ARG A 22 -11.43 13.26 10.49
N PRO A 23 -10.76 13.96 11.42
CA PRO A 23 -10.06 15.19 11.13
C PRO A 23 -8.93 15.00 10.11
N VAL A 24 -8.85 15.93 9.17
CA VAL A 24 -7.77 16.05 8.18
C VAL A 24 -6.59 16.76 8.84
N GLY A 25 -5.56 16.01 9.22
CA GLY A 25 -4.28 16.53 9.66
C GLY A 25 -3.53 17.23 8.51
N LYS A 26 -2.56 18.09 8.86
CA LYS A 26 -1.74 18.87 7.91
C LYS A 26 -0.34 18.25 7.69
N SER A 27 -0.22 16.93 7.57
CA SER A 27 1.09 16.28 7.38
C SER A 27 1.38 15.96 5.91
N ARG A 28 2.65 15.74 5.52
CA ARG A 28 2.98 15.29 4.15
C ARG A 28 2.31 13.95 3.78
N TYR A 29 1.92 13.16 4.77
CA TYR A 29 1.17 11.90 4.62
C TYR A 29 -0.35 12.07 4.64
N SER A 30 -0.86 13.28 4.92
CA SER A 30 -2.27 13.65 4.70
C SER A 30 -2.54 14.14 3.28
N GLN A 31 -1.71 13.76 2.31
CA GLN A 31 -2.11 13.73 0.90
C GLN A 31 -3.06 12.53 0.70
N GLU A 32 -4.34 12.80 0.83
CA GLU A 32 -5.12 12.24 1.94
C GLU A 32 -5.70 10.84 1.77
N TYR A 33 -5.52 10.19 0.62
CA TYR A 33 -6.07 8.85 0.38
C TYR A 33 -5.19 8.04 -0.59
N ARG A 34 -3.90 8.37 -0.72
CA ARG A 34 -3.04 7.72 -1.75
C ARG A 34 -3.06 6.20 -1.63
N ARG A 35 -2.88 5.66 -0.44
CA ARG A 35 -2.89 4.20 -0.22
C ARG A 35 -4.26 3.58 -0.45
N LEU A 36 -5.32 4.22 0.04
CA LEU A 36 -6.70 3.79 -0.23
C LEU A 36 -6.99 3.77 -1.73
N ARG A 37 -6.50 4.77 -2.47
CA ARG A 37 -6.56 4.81 -3.94
C ARG A 37 -5.82 3.63 -4.53
N ASP A 38 -4.55 3.43 -4.19
CA ASP A 38 -3.73 2.39 -4.83
C ASP A 38 -4.31 0.99 -4.59
N TYR A 39 -4.80 0.70 -3.37
CA TYR A 39 -5.51 -0.55 -3.08
C TYR A 39 -6.88 -0.64 -3.76
N ALA A 40 -7.64 0.45 -3.86
CA ALA A 40 -8.93 0.45 -4.55
C ALA A 40 -8.75 0.25 -6.06
N GLU A 41 -7.68 0.79 -6.64
CA GLU A 41 -7.31 0.53 -8.03
C GLU A 41 -6.94 -0.93 -8.25
N LEU A 42 -6.10 -1.49 -7.37
CA LEU A 42 -5.76 -2.91 -7.39
C LEU A 42 -7.02 -3.79 -7.29
N LEU A 43 -7.91 -3.49 -6.34
CA LEU A 43 -9.17 -4.21 -6.15
C LEU A 43 -10.00 -4.18 -7.42
N PHE A 44 -10.22 -3.01 -8.02
CA PHE A 44 -10.99 -2.90 -9.25
C PHE A 44 -10.39 -3.72 -10.39
N ILE A 45 -9.07 -3.67 -10.57
CA ILE A 45 -8.37 -4.47 -11.58
C ILE A 45 -8.58 -5.97 -11.32
N LYS A 46 -8.48 -6.40 -10.06
CA LYS A 46 -8.60 -7.80 -9.66
C LYS A 46 -10.02 -8.35 -9.74
N THR A 47 -11.04 -7.49 -9.74
CA THR A 47 -12.43 -7.92 -10.02
C THR A 47 -12.64 -8.35 -11.48
N GLY A 48 -11.76 -7.94 -12.40
CA GLY A 48 -11.87 -8.23 -13.83
C GLY A 48 -13.04 -7.51 -14.53
N LYS A 49 -13.76 -6.61 -13.85
CA LYS A 49 -14.90 -5.90 -14.43
C LYS A 49 -14.46 -4.68 -15.22
N MET A 50 -15.08 -4.49 -16.37
CA MET A 50 -14.83 -3.33 -17.24
C MET A 50 -15.63 -2.09 -16.83
N ARG A 51 -16.74 -2.28 -16.11
CA ARG A 51 -17.67 -1.23 -15.68
C ARG A 51 -18.08 -1.46 -14.23
N ILE A 52 -18.17 -0.37 -13.48
CA ILE A 52 -18.56 -0.43 -12.06
C ILE A 52 -20.00 -0.89 -11.89
N SER A 53 -20.89 -0.54 -12.82
CA SER A 53 -22.31 -0.93 -12.78
C SER A 53 -22.53 -2.45 -12.86
N LEU A 54 -21.50 -3.21 -13.25
CA LEU A 54 -21.53 -4.68 -13.34
C LEU A 54 -20.88 -5.34 -12.13
N LEU A 55 -20.36 -4.56 -11.18
CA LEU A 55 -19.66 -5.06 -10.01
C LEU A 55 -20.66 -5.57 -8.98
N GLN A 56 -20.46 -6.80 -8.52
CA GLN A 56 -21.24 -7.42 -7.48
C GLN A 56 -20.34 -7.76 -6.28
N GLU A 57 -20.95 -8.00 -5.13
CA GLU A 57 -20.22 -8.34 -3.90
C GLU A 57 -19.34 -9.59 -4.05
N GLN A 58 -19.83 -10.61 -4.77
CA GLN A 58 -19.07 -11.82 -5.07
C GLN A 58 -17.78 -11.56 -5.87
N ASP A 59 -17.74 -10.52 -6.70
CA ASP A 59 -16.54 -10.16 -7.44
C ASP A 59 -15.47 -9.56 -6.52
N LEU A 60 -15.90 -8.82 -5.49
CA LEU A 60 -15.01 -8.29 -4.46
C LEU A 60 -14.42 -9.41 -3.61
N LEU A 61 -15.24 -10.39 -3.21
CA LEU A 61 -14.79 -11.56 -2.46
C LEU A 61 -13.82 -12.42 -3.29
N LYS A 62 -14.13 -12.65 -4.56
CA LYS A 62 -13.23 -13.36 -5.49
C LYS A 62 -11.89 -12.62 -5.65
N ALA A 63 -11.93 -11.29 -5.80
CA ALA A 63 -10.72 -10.48 -5.88
C ALA A 63 -9.90 -10.57 -4.59
N LEU A 64 -10.54 -10.58 -3.41
CA LEU A 64 -9.86 -10.74 -2.13
C LEU A 64 -9.15 -12.10 -2.02
N LEU A 65 -9.81 -13.17 -2.44
CA LEU A 65 -9.27 -14.54 -2.34
C LEU A 65 -8.17 -14.84 -3.37
N THR A 66 -8.21 -14.20 -4.54
CA THR A 66 -7.27 -14.47 -5.64
C THR A 66 -6.11 -13.46 -5.72
N THR A 67 -6.16 -12.37 -4.95
CA THR A 67 -5.06 -11.42 -4.88
C THR A 67 -4.09 -11.87 -3.80
N GLU A 68 -2.96 -12.43 -4.24
CA GLU A 68 -1.83 -12.68 -3.35
C GLU A 68 -1.35 -11.35 -2.77
N MET A 69 -1.29 -11.26 -1.44
CA MET A 69 -0.86 -10.08 -0.71
C MET A 69 0.26 -10.44 0.26
N LEU A 70 1.27 -9.58 0.38
CA LEU A 70 2.20 -9.66 1.50
C LEU A 70 1.43 -9.51 2.83
N PRO A 71 1.82 -10.25 3.89
CA PRO A 71 1.09 -10.26 5.17
C PRO A 71 0.85 -8.84 5.75
N GLU A 72 1.82 -7.94 5.63
CA GLU A 72 1.72 -6.58 6.15
C GLU A 72 0.75 -5.68 5.36
N HIS A 73 0.42 -6.07 4.13
CA HIS A 73 -0.48 -5.32 3.24
C HIS A 73 -1.90 -5.89 3.24
N LYS A 74 -2.07 -7.17 3.63
CA LYS A 74 -3.35 -7.87 3.57
C LYS A 74 -4.46 -7.17 4.38
N PRO A 75 -4.27 -6.73 5.64
CA PRO A 75 -5.33 -6.05 6.40
C PRO A 75 -5.82 -4.74 5.74
N GLN A 76 -4.92 -3.97 5.13
CA GLN A 76 -5.30 -2.74 4.42
C GLN A 76 -6.12 -3.04 3.16
N PHE A 77 -5.79 -4.12 2.44
CA PHE A 77 -6.55 -4.56 1.27
C PHE A 77 -7.92 -5.10 1.64
N GLU A 78 -8.00 -5.93 2.69
CA GLU A 78 -9.26 -6.41 3.26
C GLU A 78 -10.18 -5.26 3.67
N TYR A 79 -9.62 -4.20 4.26
CA TYR A 79 -10.41 -3.03 4.61
C TYR A 79 -10.93 -2.27 3.39
N VAL A 80 -10.13 -2.14 2.33
CA VAL A 80 -10.59 -1.53 1.07
C VAL A 80 -11.73 -2.36 0.46
N VAL A 81 -11.64 -3.69 0.54
CA VAL A 81 -12.74 -4.60 0.16
C VAL A 81 -13.98 -4.36 1.03
N ALA A 82 -13.83 -4.22 2.35
CA ALA A 82 -14.93 -3.92 3.25
C ALA A 82 -15.61 -2.57 2.91
N LEU A 83 -14.83 -1.52 2.64
CA LEU A 83 -15.37 -0.24 2.17
C LEU A 83 -16.13 -0.38 0.85
N ALA A 84 -15.62 -1.19 -0.08
CA ALA A 84 -16.28 -1.45 -1.36
C ALA A 84 -17.59 -2.22 -1.19
N ARG A 85 -17.65 -3.18 -0.26
CA ARG A 85 -18.89 -3.87 0.11
C ARG A 85 -19.89 -2.88 0.68
N CYS A 86 -19.52 -2.07 1.66
CA CYS A 86 -20.40 -1.05 2.23
C CYS A 86 -20.91 -0.05 1.18
N TRP A 87 -20.09 0.29 0.18
CA TRP A 87 -20.52 1.11 -0.95
C TRP A 87 -21.62 0.42 -1.78
N LEU A 88 -21.44 -0.85 -2.14
CA LEU A 88 -22.42 -1.63 -2.91
C LEU A 88 -23.73 -1.87 -2.13
N THR A 89 -23.62 -2.22 -0.85
CA THR A 89 -24.77 -2.56 0.02
C THR A 89 -25.43 -1.33 0.65
N ARG A 90 -24.85 -0.14 0.45
CA ARG A 90 -25.25 1.14 1.08
C ARG A 90 -25.16 1.14 2.60
N GLU A 91 -24.36 0.25 3.17
CA GLU A 91 -24.06 0.23 4.60
C GLU A 91 -23.10 1.37 5.00
N LYS A 92 -22.99 1.58 6.31
CA LYS A 92 -22.06 2.57 6.89
C LYS A 92 -20.65 1.99 6.95
N ALA A 93 -19.66 2.80 6.57
CA ALA A 93 -18.26 2.46 6.75
C ALA A 93 -17.92 2.33 8.25
N GLN A 94 -17.01 1.40 8.56
CA GLN A 94 -16.45 1.23 9.90
C GLN A 94 -15.00 1.74 9.94
N PRO A 95 -14.47 2.15 11.10
CA PRO A 95 -13.06 2.50 11.23
C PRO A 95 -12.15 1.31 10.93
N PHE A 96 -10.92 1.60 10.49
CA PHE A 96 -9.90 0.59 10.32
C PHE A 96 -9.38 0.10 11.68
N TYR A 97 -9.35 -1.22 11.85
CA TYR A 97 -8.73 -1.90 12.98
C TYR A 97 -7.78 -2.96 12.43
N GLY A 98 -6.49 -2.66 12.44
CA GLY A 98 -5.45 -3.59 11.98
C GLY A 98 -4.60 -4.09 13.12
N GLU A 99 -4.39 -5.40 13.17
CA GLU A 99 -3.33 -6.04 13.95
C GLU A 99 -2.38 -6.75 12.98
N PHE A 100 -1.08 -6.66 13.23
CA PHE A 100 -0.06 -7.17 12.31
C PHE A 100 0.97 -7.98 13.07
N GLN A 101 1.53 -9.01 12.45
CA GLN A 101 2.57 -9.80 13.09
C GLN A 101 3.93 -9.07 13.07
N CYS A 102 4.64 -9.10 14.20
CA CYS A 102 6.01 -8.62 14.31
C CYS A 102 7.02 -9.74 14.06
N TYR A 103 8.15 -9.42 13.44
CA TYR A 103 9.26 -10.34 13.24
C TYR A 103 9.81 -10.94 14.55
N CYS A 104 9.63 -10.27 15.70
CA CYS A 104 10.06 -10.79 17.01
C CYS A 104 9.07 -11.79 17.63
N GLY A 105 7.99 -12.12 16.90
CA GLY A 105 6.87 -12.96 17.34
C GLY A 105 5.82 -12.23 18.17
N GLY A 106 5.93 -10.91 18.34
CA GLY A 106 4.86 -10.10 18.95
C GLY A 106 3.79 -9.70 17.93
N SER A 107 2.83 -8.90 18.36
CA SER A 107 1.83 -8.27 17.48
C SER A 107 1.92 -6.74 17.56
N TYR A 108 1.65 -6.10 16.43
CA TYR A 108 1.54 -4.65 16.31
C TYR A 108 0.07 -4.27 16.35
N SER A 109 -0.33 -3.48 17.34
CA SER A 109 -1.66 -2.89 17.44
C SER A 109 -1.57 -1.37 17.52
N ALA A 110 -2.63 -0.71 17.05
CA ALA A 110 -2.72 0.74 17.08
C ALA A 110 -3.13 1.21 18.50
N ASN A 111 -2.42 2.21 19.01
CA ASN A 111 -2.82 3.01 20.16
C ASN A 111 -2.85 4.51 19.78
N ALA A 112 -3.07 5.39 20.77
CA ALA A 112 -3.15 6.84 20.53
C ALA A 112 -1.90 7.46 19.85
N ASN A 113 -0.75 6.80 19.92
CA ASN A 113 0.55 7.28 19.42
C ASN A 113 1.06 6.52 18.18
N GLY A 114 0.26 5.62 17.61
CA GLY A 114 0.63 4.82 16.43
C GLY A 114 0.64 3.32 16.69
N TYR A 115 1.43 2.59 15.90
CA TYR A 115 1.56 1.14 16.01
C TYR A 115 2.71 0.76 16.94
N HIS A 116 2.46 -0.16 17.87
CA HIS A 116 3.48 -0.61 18.81
C HIS A 116 3.54 -2.14 18.86
N CYS A 117 4.75 -2.68 18.92
CA CYS A 117 4.91 -4.10 19.19
C CYS A 117 4.66 -4.41 20.66
N SER A 118 3.80 -5.38 20.94
CA SER A 118 3.56 -5.89 22.30
C SER A 118 4.78 -6.51 22.97
N LYS A 119 5.81 -6.92 22.20
CA LYS A 119 6.99 -7.63 22.73
C LYS A 119 8.28 -6.80 22.70
N CYS A 120 8.64 -6.19 21.57
CA CYS A 120 9.89 -5.42 21.46
C CYS A 120 9.71 -3.91 21.70
N GLY A 121 8.47 -3.42 21.85
CA GLY A 121 8.17 -2.00 22.08
C GLY A 121 8.44 -1.06 20.90
N TYR A 122 8.93 -1.58 19.77
CA TYR A 122 9.22 -0.75 18.59
C TYR A 122 7.97 -0.08 18.07
N LYS A 123 8.15 1.17 17.62
CA LYS A 123 7.09 2.06 17.16
C LYS A 123 7.02 2.13 15.65
N GLY A 124 5.81 2.25 15.16
CA GLY A 124 5.42 2.46 13.77
C GLY A 124 4.39 3.57 13.73
N TYR A 125 4.25 4.22 12.58
CA TYR A 125 3.35 5.34 12.42
C TYR A 125 2.09 4.88 11.71
N ALA A 126 0.96 5.43 12.12
CA ALA A 126 -0.29 5.38 11.38
C ALA A 126 -0.59 6.78 10.85
N ASP A 127 -1.43 6.87 9.82
CA ASP A 127 -2.08 8.13 9.54
C ASP A 127 -3.18 8.41 10.58
N GLN A 128 -3.79 9.59 10.46
CA GLN A 128 -4.87 10.07 11.33
C GLN A 128 -6.10 9.14 11.41
N HIS A 129 -6.18 8.12 10.57
CA HIS A 129 -7.28 7.18 10.51
C HIS A 129 -6.90 5.76 10.96
N GLY A 130 -5.68 5.58 11.48
CA GLY A 130 -5.19 4.27 11.91
C GLY A 130 -4.61 3.43 10.77
N PHE A 131 -4.54 3.93 9.53
CA PHE A 131 -3.92 3.20 8.44
C PHE A 131 -2.39 3.21 8.61
N PRO A 132 -1.71 2.05 8.73
CA PRO A 132 -0.29 2.00 9.10
C PRO A 132 0.61 2.63 8.02
N ILE A 133 1.20 3.80 8.24
CA ILE A 133 2.17 4.39 7.30
C ILE A 133 3.50 3.64 7.38
N SER A 134 3.88 3.17 8.56
CA SER A 134 5.06 2.34 8.68
C SER A 134 4.91 1.34 9.82
N MET A 135 5.31 0.11 9.56
CA MET A 135 5.42 -0.90 10.60
C MET A 135 6.76 -0.75 11.34
N PRO A 136 6.82 -1.07 12.64
CA PRO A 136 8.08 -1.07 13.36
C PRO A 136 9.11 -1.99 12.69
N GLY A 137 10.39 -1.59 12.75
CA GLY A 137 11.49 -2.32 12.13
C GLY A 137 12.74 -2.26 12.98
N ASN A 138 13.51 -3.34 12.98
CA ASN A 138 14.83 -3.34 13.63
C ASN A 138 15.84 -2.48 12.85
N ALA A 139 17.05 -2.32 13.39
CA ALA A 139 18.10 -1.52 12.77
C ALA A 139 18.41 -1.94 11.33
N GLN A 140 18.40 -3.24 11.04
CA GLN A 140 18.65 -3.79 9.70
C GLN A 140 17.50 -3.46 8.73
N THR A 141 16.24 -3.67 9.12
CA THR A 141 15.05 -3.28 8.35
C THR A 141 15.08 -1.78 8.04
N CYS A 142 15.33 -0.94 9.06
CA CYS A 142 15.42 0.51 8.90
C CYS A 142 16.57 0.93 7.96
N TYR A 143 17.71 0.26 8.04
CA TYR A 143 18.83 0.48 7.13
C TYR A 143 18.47 0.13 5.68
N LEU A 144 17.88 -1.04 5.44
CA LEU A 144 17.49 -1.48 4.11
C LEU A 144 16.39 -0.61 3.50
N ARG A 145 15.42 -0.13 4.30
CA ARG A 145 14.43 0.88 3.85
C ARG A 145 15.11 2.14 3.33
N ARG A 146 16.14 2.64 4.03
CA ARG A 146 16.92 3.81 3.57
C ARG A 146 17.71 3.50 2.29
N GLN A 147 18.33 2.32 2.19
CA GLN A 147 19.00 1.92 0.96
C GLN A 147 18.04 1.84 -0.22
N TYR A 148 16.86 1.27 -0.02
CA TYR A 148 15.83 1.18 -1.06
C TYR A 148 15.43 2.56 -1.59
N HIS A 149 15.13 3.51 -0.70
CA HIS A 149 14.82 4.88 -1.12
C HIS A 149 15.99 5.57 -1.83
N LYS A 150 17.25 5.35 -1.40
CA LYS A 150 18.41 5.86 -2.13
C LYS A 150 18.51 5.34 -3.55
N GLU A 151 18.15 4.07 -3.80
CA GLU A 151 18.14 3.53 -5.15
C GLU A 151 16.97 4.09 -5.98
N ILE A 152 15.80 4.33 -5.37
CA ILE A 152 14.69 5.06 -6.01
C ILE A 152 15.11 6.47 -6.43
N ASP A 153 15.80 7.21 -5.55
CA ASP A 153 16.34 8.54 -5.88
C ASP A 153 17.39 8.46 -7.00
N GLY A 154 18.17 7.38 -7.02
CA GLY A 154 19.11 7.05 -8.10
C GLY A 154 18.41 6.82 -9.45
N ILE A 155 17.31 6.07 -9.46
CA ILE A 155 16.46 5.89 -10.65
C ILE A 155 15.88 7.23 -11.11
N CYS A 156 15.42 8.07 -10.17
CA CYS A 156 14.88 9.39 -10.51
C CYS A 156 15.96 10.30 -11.13
N SER A 157 17.20 10.20 -10.65
CA SER A 157 18.36 10.90 -11.24
C SER A 157 18.66 10.43 -12.67
N CYS A 158 18.18 9.23 -13.06
CA CYS A 158 18.23 8.74 -14.44
C CYS A 158 17.08 9.28 -15.32
N GLY A 159 16.27 10.23 -14.85
CA GLY A 159 15.26 10.95 -15.64
C GLY A 159 13.82 10.49 -15.44
N ALA A 160 13.59 9.47 -14.61
CA ALA A 160 12.24 9.05 -14.21
C ALA A 160 11.70 9.95 -13.10
N ASN A 161 10.39 10.12 -13.01
CA ASN A 161 9.77 10.66 -11.80
C ASN A 161 9.60 9.56 -10.74
N THR A 162 9.25 9.96 -9.50
CA THR A 162 9.11 9.02 -8.39
C THR A 162 8.04 7.95 -8.62
N GLU A 163 6.93 8.29 -9.28
CA GLU A 163 5.87 7.31 -9.56
C GLU A 163 6.35 6.26 -10.57
N GLU A 164 6.99 6.69 -11.66
CA GLU A 164 7.61 5.81 -12.66
C GLU A 164 8.66 4.91 -12.02
N ALA A 165 9.50 5.45 -11.13
CA ALA A 165 10.51 4.67 -10.41
C ALA A 165 9.89 3.50 -9.64
N TYR A 166 8.83 3.76 -8.86
CA TYR A 166 8.12 2.70 -8.15
C TYR A 166 7.42 1.74 -9.12
N GLN A 167 6.80 2.22 -10.19
CA GLN A 167 6.14 1.34 -11.18
C GLN A 167 7.13 0.38 -11.85
N MET A 168 8.33 0.85 -12.22
CA MET A 168 9.38 0.01 -12.80
C MET A 168 9.87 -1.04 -11.82
N VAL A 169 10.10 -0.68 -10.54
CA VAL A 169 10.46 -1.66 -9.51
C VAL A 169 9.33 -2.66 -9.28
N ALA A 170 8.07 -2.23 -9.36
CA ALA A 170 6.91 -3.09 -9.14
C ALA A 170 6.84 -4.15 -10.24
N PHE A 171 7.09 -3.71 -11.48
CA PHE A 171 7.21 -4.57 -12.63
C PHE A 171 8.37 -5.58 -12.49
N GLU A 172 9.56 -5.11 -12.12
CA GLU A 172 10.74 -5.97 -11.91
C GLU A 172 10.49 -7.04 -10.84
N MET A 173 9.82 -6.66 -9.74
CA MET A 173 9.47 -7.58 -8.65
C MET A 173 8.24 -8.45 -8.94
N LYS A 174 7.50 -8.17 -10.02
CA LYS A 174 6.18 -8.77 -10.31
C LYS A 174 5.19 -8.59 -9.16
N LEU A 175 5.27 -7.47 -8.44
CA LEU A 175 4.38 -7.13 -7.34
C LEU A 175 3.46 -5.96 -7.74
N PRO A 176 2.21 -5.92 -7.22
CA PRO A 176 1.39 -4.73 -7.31
C PRO A 176 2.05 -3.51 -6.64
N LEU A 177 1.89 -2.33 -7.23
CA LEU A 177 2.45 -1.07 -6.73
C LEU A 177 2.21 -0.81 -5.21
N PRO A 178 1.02 -1.05 -4.63
CA PRO A 178 0.81 -0.85 -3.19
C PRO A 178 1.77 -1.64 -2.29
N MET A 179 2.32 -2.75 -2.77
CA MET A 179 3.23 -3.61 -2.00
C MET A 179 4.66 -3.10 -1.93
N LEU A 180 5.01 -2.10 -2.74
CA LEU A 180 6.34 -1.50 -2.70
C LEU A 180 6.51 -0.47 -1.59
N HIS A 181 5.51 -0.28 -0.74
CA HIS A 181 5.62 0.66 0.36
C HIS A 181 6.56 0.11 1.44
N ALA A 182 7.85 0.40 1.30
CA ALA A 182 8.92 -0.12 2.16
C ALA A 182 8.71 0.18 3.65
N GLY A 183 7.95 1.23 3.98
CA GLY A 183 7.56 1.54 5.35
C GLY A 183 6.76 0.43 6.02
N LEU A 184 6.01 -0.36 5.25
CA LEU A 184 5.20 -1.47 5.77
C LEU A 184 5.96 -2.78 5.89
N ILE A 185 7.00 -2.97 5.09
CA ILE A 185 7.73 -4.24 5.03
C ILE A 185 8.54 -4.44 6.29
N THR A 186 8.30 -5.53 7.01
CA THR A 186 9.00 -5.83 8.27
C THR A 186 10.14 -6.83 8.08
N SER A 187 10.10 -7.62 7.01
CA SER A 187 11.10 -8.62 6.67
C SER A 187 12.36 -8.01 6.02
N PRO A 188 13.56 -8.22 6.59
CA PRO A 188 14.81 -7.86 5.92
C PRO A 188 15.04 -8.59 4.60
N ALA A 189 14.51 -9.81 4.44
CA ALA A 189 14.67 -10.58 3.20
C ALA A 189 13.93 -9.89 2.04
N MET A 190 12.65 -9.57 2.23
CA MET A 190 11.85 -8.84 1.25
C MET A 190 12.45 -7.47 0.91
N LEU A 191 12.96 -6.75 1.90
CA LEU A 191 13.64 -5.46 1.64
C LEU A 191 14.93 -5.62 0.83
N ARG A 192 15.69 -6.71 1.00
CA ARG A 192 16.87 -6.99 0.15
C ARG A 192 16.44 -7.23 -1.29
N GLU A 193 15.36 -7.98 -1.51
CA GLU A 193 14.80 -8.19 -2.85
C GLU A 193 14.37 -6.86 -3.48
N MET A 194 13.67 -6.00 -2.74
CA MET A 194 13.30 -4.65 -3.20
C MET A 194 14.51 -3.80 -3.58
N VAL A 195 15.58 -3.81 -2.77
CA VAL A 195 16.83 -3.10 -3.07
C VAL A 195 17.48 -3.65 -4.34
N ASN A 196 17.53 -4.97 -4.51
CA ASN A 196 18.13 -5.60 -5.68
C ASN A 196 17.34 -5.28 -6.96
N ALA A 197 16.01 -5.31 -6.90
CA ALA A 197 15.15 -4.92 -8.00
C ALA A 197 15.36 -3.44 -8.40
N ALA A 198 15.45 -2.53 -7.42
CA ALA A 198 15.74 -1.12 -7.68
C ALA A 198 17.12 -0.92 -8.34
N LYS A 199 18.15 -1.66 -7.91
CA LYS A 199 19.47 -1.64 -8.55
C LYS A 199 19.42 -2.15 -9.99
N ALA A 200 18.67 -3.22 -10.26
CA ALA A 200 18.52 -3.77 -11.59
C ALA A 200 17.87 -2.76 -12.56
N VAL A 201 16.73 -2.15 -12.15
CA VAL A 201 16.05 -1.09 -12.91
C VAL A 201 16.98 0.09 -13.19
N LYS A 202 17.69 0.57 -12.17
CA LYS A 202 18.66 1.67 -12.31
C LYS A 202 19.74 1.33 -13.34
N LYS A 203 20.32 0.13 -13.26
CA LYS A 203 21.34 -0.34 -14.20
C LYS A 203 20.80 -0.36 -15.64
N GLN A 204 19.58 -0.88 -15.85
CA GLN A 204 18.94 -0.92 -17.17
C GLN A 204 18.77 0.50 -17.75
N LEU A 205 18.29 1.45 -16.95
CA LEU A 205 18.13 2.85 -17.38
C LEU A 205 19.47 3.52 -17.72
N MET A 206 20.52 3.26 -16.94
CA MET A 206 21.85 3.78 -17.24
C MET A 206 22.38 3.26 -18.57
N LEU A 207 22.20 1.97 -18.86
CA LEU A 207 22.63 1.35 -20.11
C LEU A 207 21.83 1.88 -21.31
N ALA A 208 20.51 2.02 -21.16
CA ALA A 208 19.64 2.55 -22.21
C ALA A 208 19.98 4.00 -22.60
N ARG A 209 20.56 4.78 -21.69
CA ARG A 209 21.01 6.16 -21.95
C ARG A 209 22.41 6.26 -22.55
N ALA A 210 23.21 5.19 -22.44
CA ALA A 210 24.55 5.11 -23.02
C ALA A 210 24.55 4.55 -24.45
N SER A 211 23.40 4.08 -24.93
CA SER A 211 23.16 3.57 -26.29
C SER A 211 22.52 4.66 -27.14
#